data_AF-L0GS57-F1
#
_entry.id   AF-L0GS57-F1
#
_cell.length_a   1.000
_cell.length_b   1.000
_cell.length_c   1.000
_cell.angle_alpha   90.00
_cell.angle_beta   90.00
_cell.angle_gamma   90.00
#
_symmetry.space_group_name_H-M   'P 1'
#
loop_
_entity.id
_entity.type
_entity.pdbx_description
1 polymer ?
#
loop_
_entity_poly.entity_id
_entity_poly.type
_entity_poly.pdbx_seq_one_letter_code
_entity_poly.pdbx_strand_id
1 'polypeptide(L)'
;MNASFETGTASKRLLRVMVPTALALWAFVAMGTTTNYSANLDGRYSSTGQVLLSNGQLVQVSQSVVFNDGRFYAMTRNSPAIVEASGRVETDFLGRARLVVEEGQISGIAGADELDEELIFNLFYGKHKGARITLEEVGACLYGVETQQVYCAEPAVAQL
;
A
#
# COMPACT_ATOMS: atom_id res chain seq x y z
N MET A 1 -24.64 -32.34 -63.77
CA MET A 1 -23.49 -32.99 -63.09
C MET A 1 -22.97 -32.02 -62.04
N ASN A 2 -22.91 -32.47 -60.78
CA ASN A 2 -22.69 -31.67 -59.57
C ASN A 2 -21.24 -31.21 -59.45
N ALA A 3 -21.02 -29.94 -59.06
CA ALA A 3 -19.74 -29.45 -58.57
C ALA A 3 -19.77 -29.46 -57.03
N SER A 4 -18.93 -30.32 -56.47
CA SER A 4 -18.76 -30.61 -55.05
C SER A 4 -18.14 -29.42 -54.30
N PHE A 5 -18.66 -29.14 -53.10
CA PHE A 5 -18.14 -28.14 -52.15
C PHE A 5 -16.72 -28.49 -51.65
N GLU A 6 -15.73 -27.62 -51.94
CA GLU A 6 -14.34 -27.68 -51.43
C GLU A 6 -14.11 -26.78 -50.18
N THR A 7 -15.14 -26.46 -49.39
CA THR A 7 -14.99 -25.56 -48.23
C THR A 7 -14.59 -26.26 -46.92
N GLY A 8 -14.54 -27.59 -46.88
CA GLY A 8 -14.37 -28.35 -45.62
C GLY A 8 -12.93 -28.46 -45.08
N THR A 9 -11.91 -28.37 -45.94
CA THR A 9 -10.50 -28.63 -45.57
C THR A 9 -9.73 -27.37 -45.20
N ALA A 10 -9.97 -26.26 -45.91
CA ALA A 10 -9.37 -24.96 -45.63
C ALA A 10 -9.85 -24.38 -44.28
N SER A 11 -11.14 -24.49 -43.99
CA SER A 11 -11.74 -24.02 -42.72
C SER A 11 -11.22 -24.81 -41.51
N LYS A 12 -11.07 -26.13 -41.63
CA LYS A 12 -10.48 -26.97 -40.56
C LYS A 12 -9.01 -26.66 -40.30
N ARG A 13 -8.22 -26.30 -41.32
CA ARG A 13 -6.81 -25.88 -41.14
C ARG A 13 -6.70 -24.52 -40.48
N LEU A 14 -7.53 -23.55 -40.87
CA LEU A 14 -7.56 -22.22 -40.25
C LEU A 14 -7.98 -22.28 -38.77
N LEU A 15 -9.02 -23.06 -38.45
CA LEU A 15 -9.43 -23.31 -37.06
C LEU A 15 -8.32 -23.99 -36.23
N ARG A 16 -7.53 -24.89 -36.82
CA ARG A 16 -6.45 -25.61 -36.12
C ARG A 16 -5.26 -24.72 -35.77
N VAL A 17 -5.08 -23.58 -36.46
CA VAL A 17 -4.00 -22.63 -36.22
C VAL A 17 -4.46 -21.47 -35.35
N MET A 18 -5.70 -21.01 -35.51
CA MET A 18 -6.22 -19.84 -34.79
C MET A 18 -6.49 -20.12 -33.29
N VAL A 19 -6.93 -21.35 -32.97
CA VAL A 19 -7.19 -21.78 -31.58
C VAL A 19 -5.91 -21.82 -30.72
N PRO A 20 -4.80 -22.47 -31.13
CA PRO A 20 -3.59 -22.48 -30.32
C PRO A 20 -2.94 -21.11 -30.20
N THR A 21 -3.02 -20.25 -31.23
CA THR A 21 -2.48 -18.88 -31.14
C THR A 21 -3.27 -18.01 -30.16
N ALA A 22 -4.60 -18.14 -30.12
CA ALA A 22 -5.42 -17.41 -29.15
C ALA A 22 -5.17 -17.89 -27.71
N LEU A 23 -5.00 -19.21 -27.50
CA LEU A 23 -4.62 -19.79 -26.22
C LEU A 23 -3.21 -19.36 -25.78
N ALA A 24 -2.24 -19.30 -26.69
CA ALA A 24 -0.90 -18.83 -26.41
C ALA A 24 -0.88 -17.35 -26.01
N LEU A 25 -1.69 -16.51 -26.67
CA LEU A 25 -1.87 -15.10 -26.31
C LEU A 25 -2.48 -14.94 -24.90
N TRP A 26 -3.50 -15.74 -24.57
CA TRP A 26 -4.07 -15.76 -23.22
C TRP A 26 -3.09 -16.26 -22.16
N ALA A 27 -2.28 -17.27 -22.48
CA ALA A 27 -1.22 -17.73 -21.59
C ALA A 27 -0.15 -16.65 -21.36
N PHE A 28 0.24 -15.91 -22.40
CA PHE A 28 1.21 -14.82 -22.30
C PHE A 28 0.67 -13.63 -21.49
N VAL A 29 -0.61 -13.29 -21.67
CA VAL A 29 -1.30 -12.27 -20.85
C VAL A 29 -1.41 -12.71 -19.39
N ALA A 30 -1.71 -13.99 -19.13
CA ALA A 30 -1.75 -14.53 -17.77
C ALA A 30 -0.37 -14.60 -17.10
N MET A 31 0.71 -14.80 -17.88
CA MET A 31 2.08 -14.76 -17.37
C MET A 31 2.59 -13.33 -17.15
N GLY A 32 2.09 -12.35 -17.90
CA GLY A 32 2.44 -10.94 -17.75
C GLY A 32 1.80 -10.24 -16.54
N THR A 33 0.77 -10.83 -15.93
CA THR A 33 0.05 -10.24 -14.78
C THR A 33 0.46 -10.82 -13.42
N THR A 34 1.35 -11.81 -13.36
CA THR A 34 1.77 -12.45 -12.10
C THR A 34 3.10 -11.96 -11.54
N THR A 35 3.74 -10.98 -12.20
CA THR A 35 4.85 -10.27 -11.56
C THR A 35 4.26 -9.35 -10.50
N ASN A 36 4.12 -9.88 -9.28
CA ASN A 36 3.94 -9.09 -8.06
C ASN A 36 5.21 -8.24 -7.90
N TYR A 37 5.28 -7.14 -8.63
CA TYR A 37 6.27 -6.10 -8.43
C TYR A 37 5.87 -5.39 -7.14
N SER A 38 6.23 -5.99 -6.00
CA SER A 38 6.32 -5.23 -4.77
C SER A 38 7.51 -4.30 -4.98
N ALA A 39 7.27 -2.99 -5.00
CA ALA A 39 8.35 -2.05 -4.74
C ALA A 39 9.07 -2.54 -3.48
N ASN A 40 10.39 -2.66 -3.53
CA ASN A 40 11.19 -3.19 -2.42
C ASN A 40 11.17 -2.14 -1.30
N LEU A 41 10.09 -2.14 -0.53
CA LEU A 41 9.80 -1.21 0.54
C LEU A 41 10.35 -1.70 1.88
N ASP A 42 10.94 -2.90 1.91
CA ASP A 42 11.37 -3.54 3.14
C ASP A 42 12.35 -2.66 3.91
N GLY A 43 12.16 -2.63 5.22
CA GLY A 43 12.94 -1.79 6.12
C GLY A 43 12.09 -0.94 7.04
N ARG A 44 12.77 -0.03 7.75
CA ARG A 44 12.17 0.84 8.76
C ARG A 44 12.23 2.28 8.30
N TYR A 45 11.10 2.95 8.45
CA TYR A 45 10.92 4.35 8.09
C TYR A 45 10.36 5.09 9.29
N SER A 46 10.72 6.35 9.42
CA SER A 46 10.23 7.19 10.51
C SER A 46 9.87 8.59 10.04
N SER A 47 9.04 9.23 10.86
CA SER A 47 8.63 10.62 10.71
C SER A 47 8.57 11.24 12.09
N THR A 48 9.07 12.46 12.22
CA THR A 48 8.94 13.24 13.46
C THR A 48 8.47 14.63 13.12
N GLY A 49 7.50 15.13 13.89
CA GLY A 49 6.95 16.45 13.70
C GLY A 49 6.39 17.02 14.99
N GLN A 50 5.79 18.19 14.87
CA GLN A 50 5.09 18.87 15.95
C GLN A 50 3.70 19.24 15.46
N VAL A 51 2.71 19.11 16.35
CA VAL A 51 1.35 19.58 16.11
C VAL A 51 1.04 20.67 17.13
N LEU A 52 0.50 21.79 16.66
CA LEU A 52 -0.01 22.86 17.51
C LEU A 52 -1.45 22.51 17.88
N LEU A 53 -1.70 22.33 19.17
CA LEU A 53 -3.04 22.11 19.70
C LEU A 53 -3.82 23.44 19.75
N SER A 54 -5.15 23.34 19.78
CA SER A 54 -6.06 24.49 19.91
C SER A 54 -5.76 25.38 21.14
N ASN A 55 -5.23 24.79 22.23
CA ASN A 55 -4.81 25.49 23.44
C ASN A 55 -3.46 26.23 23.30
N GLY A 56 -2.82 26.21 22.12
CA GLY A 56 -1.54 26.83 21.84
C GLY A 56 -0.32 26.00 22.24
N GLN A 57 -0.50 24.78 22.75
CA GLN A 57 0.58 23.88 23.12
C GLN A 57 1.13 23.15 21.88
N LEU A 58 2.45 23.08 21.76
CA LEU A 58 3.12 22.23 20.77
C LEU A 58 3.34 20.84 21.35
N VAL A 59 2.85 19.82 20.66
CA VAL A 59 3.06 18.42 21.03
C VAL A 59 3.90 17.72 19.96
N GLN A 60 4.94 17.01 20.40
CA GLN A 60 5.79 16.24 19.52
C GLN A 60 5.09 14.94 19.12
N VAL A 61 5.04 14.70 17.80
CA VAL A 61 4.51 13.47 17.22
C VAL A 61 5.67 12.71 16.58
N SER A 62 5.76 11.43 16.93
CA SER A 62 6.70 10.47 16.33
C SER A 62 5.90 9.39 15.64
N GLN A 63 6.30 9.03 14.42
CA GLN A 63 5.71 7.93 13.67
C GLN A 63 6.82 7.03 13.16
N SER A 64 6.61 5.73 13.23
CA SER A 64 7.52 4.73 12.70
C SER A 64 6.71 3.68 11.96
N VAL A 65 7.17 3.28 10.79
CA VAL A 65 6.59 2.18 10.01
C VAL A 65 7.67 1.20 9.61
N VAL A 66 7.37 -0.08 9.77
CA VAL A 66 8.23 -1.18 9.31
C VAL A 66 7.49 -1.92 8.21
N PHE A 67 8.16 -2.09 7.08
CA PHE A 67 7.72 -2.96 6.00
C PHE A 67 8.53 -4.24 6.03
N ASN A 68 7.83 -5.37 5.98
CA ASN A 68 8.45 -6.69 5.98
C ASN A 68 7.54 -7.67 5.24
N ASP A 69 8.06 -8.31 4.19
CA ASP A 69 7.39 -9.37 3.44
C ASP A 69 5.96 -8.99 2.99
N GLY A 70 5.81 -7.77 2.43
CA GLY A 70 4.52 -7.27 1.96
C GLY A 70 3.50 -6.96 3.07
N ARG A 71 3.95 -6.85 4.33
CA ARG A 71 3.17 -6.37 5.46
C ARG A 71 3.74 -5.06 5.98
N PHE A 72 2.91 -4.28 6.65
CA PHE A 72 3.35 -3.08 7.35
C PHE A 72 2.89 -3.07 8.81
N TYR A 73 3.71 -2.45 9.65
CA TYR A 73 3.44 -2.22 11.06
C TYR A 73 3.81 -0.77 11.39
N ALA A 74 2.80 0.04 11.67
CA ALA A 74 2.95 1.46 11.94
C ALA A 74 2.61 1.75 13.42
N MET A 75 3.43 2.59 14.04
CA MET A 75 3.21 3.12 15.38
C MET A 75 3.33 4.63 15.34
N THR A 76 2.33 5.31 15.93
CA THR A 76 2.27 6.76 16.11
C THR A 76 2.28 7.02 17.61
N ARG A 77 3.28 7.75 18.10
CA ARG A 77 3.39 8.16 19.50
C ARG A 77 3.13 9.66 19.59
N ASN A 78 2.17 10.01 20.42
CA ASN A 78 1.75 11.37 20.69
C ASN A 78 1.34 11.46 22.16
N SER A 79 2.30 11.73 23.05
CA SER A 79 2.15 11.65 24.51
C SER A 79 0.84 12.31 24.98
N PRO A 80 -0.10 11.58 25.63
CA PRO A 80 0.02 10.22 26.19
C PRO A 80 -0.45 9.07 25.28
N ALA A 81 -1.00 9.35 24.11
CA ALA A 81 -1.54 8.34 23.19
C ALA A 81 -0.46 7.59 22.40
N ILE A 82 -0.61 6.29 22.31
CA ILE A 82 0.13 5.43 21.38
C ILE A 82 -0.88 4.78 20.46
N VAL A 83 -0.57 4.80 19.18
CA VAL A 83 -1.52 4.30 18.21
C VAL A 83 -0.83 3.40 17.22
N GLU A 84 -1.35 2.21 17.05
CA GLU A 84 -0.76 1.15 16.26
C GLU A 84 -1.70 0.82 15.11
N ALA A 85 -1.14 0.56 13.94
CA ALA A 85 -1.87 0.09 12.77
C ALA A 85 -1.04 -0.97 12.06
N SER A 86 -1.68 -2.03 11.60
CA SER A 86 -1.02 -3.07 10.84
C SER A 86 -1.90 -3.54 9.68
N GLY A 87 -1.24 -4.12 8.68
CA GLY A 87 -1.94 -4.68 7.55
C GLY A 87 -0.99 -5.13 6.46
N ARG A 88 -1.48 -5.06 5.23
CA ARG A 88 -0.77 -5.54 4.05
C ARG A 88 -0.42 -4.41 3.10
N VAL A 89 0.68 -4.59 2.38
CA VAL A 89 1.11 -3.74 1.28
C VAL A 89 0.61 -4.39 -0.01
N GLU A 90 -0.14 -3.63 -0.78
CA GLU A 90 -0.56 -3.99 -2.13
C GLU A 90 0.11 -3.07 -3.14
N THR A 91 0.20 -3.52 -4.38
CA THR A 91 0.55 -2.66 -5.50
C THR A 91 -0.74 -2.30 -6.26
N ASP A 92 -0.94 -1.02 -6.59
CA ASP A 92 -2.04 -0.58 -7.44
C ASP A 92 -1.75 -0.89 -8.93
N PHE A 93 -2.73 -0.63 -9.80
CA PHE A 93 -2.57 -0.86 -11.25
C PHE A 93 -1.48 -0.01 -11.92
N LEU A 94 -1.04 1.06 -11.25
CA LEU A 94 0.02 1.96 -11.71
C LEU A 94 1.40 1.57 -11.14
N GLY A 95 1.49 0.48 -10.38
CA GLY A 95 2.75 0.05 -9.78
C GLY A 95 3.08 0.76 -8.45
N ARG A 96 2.19 1.60 -7.93
CA ARG A 96 2.41 2.32 -6.66
C ARG A 96 2.06 1.42 -5.49
N ALA A 97 2.82 1.55 -4.42
CA ALA A 97 2.52 0.83 -3.19
C ALA A 97 1.34 1.45 -2.45
N ARG A 98 0.55 0.59 -1.82
CA ARG A 98 -0.66 0.96 -1.12
C ARG A 98 -0.81 0.12 0.13
N LEU A 99 -0.93 0.78 1.27
CA LEU A 99 -1.19 0.15 2.56
C LEU A 99 -2.68 -0.12 2.67
N VAL A 100 -3.04 -1.33 3.06
CA VAL A 100 -4.41 -1.71 3.41
C VAL A 100 -4.43 -2.06 4.89
N VAL A 101 -5.06 -1.19 5.68
CA VAL A 101 -5.14 -1.36 7.13
C VAL A 101 -6.09 -2.52 7.46
N GLU A 102 -5.57 -3.52 8.15
CA GLU A 102 -6.34 -4.69 8.59
C GLU A 102 -6.76 -4.55 10.05
N GLU A 103 -5.89 -3.96 10.86
CA GLU A 103 -6.08 -3.74 12.29
C GLU A 103 -5.51 -2.38 12.70
N GLY A 104 -6.24 -1.68 13.58
CA GLY A 104 -5.82 -0.42 14.17
C GLY A 104 -6.23 -0.41 15.64
N GLN A 105 -5.28 -0.11 16.53
CA GLN A 105 -5.50 -0.03 17.96
C GLN A 105 -4.99 1.30 18.50
N ILE A 106 -5.75 1.90 19.41
CA ILE A 106 -5.34 3.10 20.14
C ILE A 106 -5.17 2.69 21.61
N SER A 107 -3.98 2.88 22.15
CA SER A 107 -3.60 2.56 23.52
C SER A 107 -3.10 3.81 24.25
N GLY A 108 -3.13 3.78 25.59
CA GLY A 108 -2.70 4.93 26.41
C GLY A 108 -3.75 6.04 26.57
N ILE A 109 -4.99 5.82 26.14
CA ILE A 109 -6.09 6.77 26.36
C ILE A 109 -6.70 6.62 27.76
N ALA A 110 -5.91 6.85 28.80
CA ALA A 110 -6.46 7.13 30.13
C ALA A 110 -6.85 8.61 30.18
N GLY A 111 -7.91 9.00 29.45
CA GLY A 111 -8.35 10.41 29.34
C GLY A 111 -8.79 10.82 27.93
N ALA A 112 -9.64 10.03 27.27
CA ALA A 112 -10.10 10.30 25.90
C ALA A 112 -10.81 11.65 25.73
N ASP A 113 -11.28 12.24 26.84
CA ASP A 113 -11.90 13.56 26.89
C ASP A 113 -10.90 14.73 26.73
N GLU A 114 -9.58 14.47 26.75
CA GLU A 114 -8.53 15.50 26.68
C GLU A 114 -7.75 15.52 25.35
N LEU A 115 -8.05 14.59 24.43
CA LEU A 115 -7.50 14.60 23.09
C LEU A 115 -8.39 15.43 22.18
N ASP A 116 -7.85 16.53 21.66
CA ASP A 116 -8.52 17.41 20.70
C ASP A 116 -9.11 16.58 19.53
N GLU A 117 -10.40 16.76 19.26
CA GLU A 117 -11.13 16.01 18.21
C GLU A 117 -10.45 16.17 16.84
N GLU A 118 -9.82 17.34 16.59
CA GLU A 118 -9.04 17.58 15.37
C GLU A 118 -7.75 16.76 15.32
N LEU A 119 -7.09 16.51 16.45
CA LEU A 119 -5.88 15.68 16.52
C LEU A 119 -6.23 14.21 16.28
N ILE A 120 -7.40 13.76 16.77
CA ILE A 120 -7.91 12.42 16.52
C ILE A 120 -8.15 12.22 15.02
N PHE A 121 -8.81 13.18 14.38
CA PHE A 121 -9.12 13.09 12.96
C PHE A 121 -7.86 13.17 12.09
N ASN A 122 -7.01 14.18 12.31
CA ASN A 122 -5.84 14.43 11.46
C ASN A 122 -4.74 13.38 11.62
N LEU A 123 -4.55 12.83 12.82
CA LEU A 123 -3.43 11.93 13.10
C LEU A 123 -3.81 10.45 13.00
N PHE A 124 -5.09 10.09 13.19
CA PHE A 124 -5.53 8.70 13.29
C PHE A 124 -6.44 8.23 12.15
N TYR A 125 -6.75 9.07 11.16
CA TYR A 125 -7.50 8.66 9.97
C TYR A 125 -6.92 7.42 9.28
N GLY A 126 -5.58 7.32 9.22
CA GLY A 126 -4.86 6.20 8.60
C GLY A 126 -4.97 4.86 9.35
N LYS A 127 -5.84 4.73 10.35
CA LYS A 127 -5.93 3.54 11.22
C LYS A 127 -7.28 2.85 11.18
N HIS A 128 -8.25 3.43 10.49
CA HIS A 128 -9.53 2.76 10.30
C HIS A 128 -9.31 1.47 9.52
N LYS A 129 -9.89 0.36 10.00
CA LYS A 129 -9.86 -0.91 9.29
C LYS A 129 -10.46 -0.73 7.89
N GLY A 130 -9.72 -1.16 6.88
CA GLY A 130 -10.07 -0.98 5.47
C GLY A 130 -9.61 0.36 4.86
N ALA A 131 -8.99 1.25 5.64
CA ALA A 131 -8.34 2.44 5.11
C ALA A 131 -7.24 2.02 4.12
N ARG A 132 -7.12 2.81 3.05
CA ARG A 132 -6.16 2.58 1.98
C ARG A 132 -5.27 3.81 1.86
N ILE A 133 -3.97 3.62 2.01
CA ILE A 133 -2.99 4.70 2.00
C ILE A 133 -2.03 4.44 0.85
N THR A 134 -2.10 5.24 -0.19
CA THR A 134 -1.19 5.23 -1.33
C THR A 134 0.13 5.86 -0.93
N LEU A 135 1.23 5.19 -1.23
CA LEU A 135 2.59 5.67 -0.98
C LEU A 135 3.21 6.12 -2.30
N GLU A 136 3.69 7.37 -2.30
CA GLU A 136 4.46 7.94 -3.42
C GLU A 136 5.89 8.19 -2.97
N GLU A 137 6.85 7.79 -3.80
CA GLU A 137 8.27 8.06 -3.54
C GLU A 137 8.57 9.54 -3.81
N VAL A 138 9.09 10.22 -2.79
CA VAL A 138 9.55 11.61 -2.85
C VAL A 138 11.00 11.65 -2.40
N GLY A 139 11.92 11.55 -3.35
CA GLY A 139 13.35 11.43 -3.08
C GLY A 139 13.66 10.12 -2.36
N ALA A 140 14.15 10.20 -1.11
CA ALA A 140 14.46 9.03 -0.26
C ALA A 140 13.35 8.72 0.77
N CYS A 141 12.19 9.35 0.63
CA CYS A 141 11.08 9.22 1.56
C CYS A 141 9.81 8.77 0.83
N LEU A 142 8.85 8.27 1.60
CA LEU A 142 7.54 7.84 1.17
C LEU A 142 6.51 8.86 1.66
N TYR A 143 5.71 9.38 0.75
CA TYR A 143 4.59 10.27 1.05
C TYR A 143 3.28 9.48 1.01
N GLY A 144 2.59 9.41 2.14
CA GLY A 144 1.24 8.87 2.24
C GLY A 144 0.24 9.91 1.76
N VAL A 145 -0.40 9.68 0.62
CA VAL A 145 -1.29 10.66 -0.04
C VAL A 145 -2.49 11.01 0.84
N GLU A 146 -3.13 10.00 1.44
CA GLU A 146 -4.35 10.14 2.21
C GLU A 146 -4.09 10.62 3.64
N THR A 147 -2.93 10.29 4.22
CA THR A 147 -2.55 10.74 5.58
C THR A 147 -1.69 12.00 5.56
N GLN A 148 -1.19 12.42 4.40
CA GLN A 148 -0.25 13.53 4.21
C GLN A 148 1.04 13.40 5.05
N GLN A 149 1.42 12.16 5.37
CA GLN A 149 2.58 11.85 6.19
C GLN A 149 3.77 11.51 5.33
N VAL A 150 4.94 12.01 5.72
CA VAL A 150 6.22 11.69 5.07
C VAL A 150 6.99 10.73 5.95
N TYR A 151 7.35 9.56 5.42
CA TYR A 151 8.14 8.53 6.08
C TYR A 151 9.49 8.41 5.38
N CYS A 152 10.57 8.78 6.05
CA CYS A 152 11.90 8.65 5.47
C CYS A 152 12.55 7.36 5.94
N ALA A 153 13.27 6.68 5.05
CA ALA A 153 14.03 5.50 5.41
C ALA A 153 14.99 5.88 6.55
N GLU A 154 14.95 5.13 7.64
CA GLU A 154 15.96 5.33 8.65
C GLU A 154 17.30 4.88 8.07
N PRO A 155 18.37 5.69 8.18
CA PRO A 155 19.69 5.20 7.85
C PRO A 155 19.91 3.96 8.69
N ALA A 156 20.25 2.84 8.05
CA ALA A 156 20.67 1.64 8.76
C ALA A 156 21.80 2.08 9.69
N VAL A 157 21.48 2.26 10.98
CA VAL A 157 22.46 2.55 12.00
C VAL A 157 23.28 1.29 12.04
N ALA A 158 24.42 1.30 11.33
CA ALA A 158 25.44 0.28 11.41
C ALA A 158 25.72 0.09 12.89
N GLN A 159 25.21 -1.02 13.43
CA GLN A 159 25.45 -1.39 14.81
C GLN A 159 26.95 -1.64 14.93
N LEU A 160 27.59 -0.82 15.77
CA LEU A 160 28.94 -1.03 16.30
C LEU A 160 29.03 -2.37 17.04
#